data_AF-A0A7C3J1J1-F1
#
_entry.id   AF-A0A7C3J1J1-F1
#
_cell.length_a   1.000
_cell.length_b   1.000
_cell.length_c   1.000
_cell.angle_alpha   90.00
_cell.angle_beta   90.00
_cell.angle_gamma   90.00
#
_symmetry.space_group_name_H-M   'P 1'
#
loop_
_entity.id
_entity.type
_entity.pdbx_description
1 polymer ?
#
loop_
_entity_poly.entity_id
_entity_poly.type
_entity_poly.pdbx_seq_one_letter_code
_entity_poly.pdbx_strand_id
1 'polypeptide(L)'
;MPRIQAMYDEYGSQGYLPLAINLWQDMENVVKVYARAYSYPFFRDAGSGWTAYRMNGYIPLNYVIDTAGIVVGSMEGFNEAVVRSWIEPYLTAVSEEKPTMRPEFTQVAPNPANRTQTVSFSLPETRTVTLKVFSASGKLVGTLVEGNLPAGVHSAVWHTTDEHHRPVPNGLYFYELNDGRYIIRYKTAVLR
;
A
#
# COMPACT_ATOMS: atom_id res chain seq x y z
N MET A 1 -27.15 -17.81 -1.03
CA MET A 1 -26.04 -16.94 -0.58
C MET A 1 -26.14 -15.60 -1.29
N PRO A 2 -25.81 -14.47 -0.65
CA PRO A 2 -25.69 -13.19 -1.37
C PRO A 2 -24.70 -13.36 -2.53
N ARG A 3 -25.07 -12.95 -3.74
CA ARG A 3 -24.25 -13.14 -4.95
C ARG A 3 -22.83 -12.56 -4.80
N ILE A 4 -22.71 -11.47 -4.03
CA ILE A 4 -21.44 -10.81 -3.68
C ILE A 4 -20.56 -11.69 -2.78
N GLN A 5 -21.14 -12.40 -1.80
CA GLN A 5 -20.39 -13.29 -0.92
C GLN A 5 -19.78 -14.46 -1.70
N ALA A 6 -20.55 -15.03 -2.64
CA ALA A 6 -20.04 -16.10 -3.50
C ALA A 6 -18.86 -15.63 -4.36
N MET A 7 -18.93 -14.41 -4.92
CA MET A 7 -17.82 -13.82 -5.67
C MET A 7 -16.61 -13.49 -4.78
N TYR A 8 -16.84 -13.04 -3.55
CA TYR A 8 -15.77 -12.83 -2.57
C TYR A 8 -15.07 -14.15 -2.22
N ASP A 9 -15.82 -15.21 -1.98
CA ASP A 9 -15.26 -16.53 -1.65
C ASP A 9 -14.47 -17.10 -2.85
N GLU A 10 -14.98 -16.90 -4.08
CA GLU A 10 -14.37 -17.37 -5.33
C GLU A 10 -13.09 -16.59 -5.69
N TYR A 11 -13.12 -15.26 -5.61
CA TYR A 11 -12.05 -14.40 -6.13
C TYR A 11 -11.17 -13.75 -5.06
N GLY A 12 -11.62 -13.70 -3.80
CA GLY A 12 -10.87 -13.18 -2.66
C GLY A 12 -9.56 -13.91 -2.42
N SER A 13 -9.57 -15.25 -2.59
CA SER A 13 -8.35 -16.07 -2.52
C SER A 13 -7.36 -15.80 -3.66
N GLN A 14 -7.83 -15.17 -4.74
CA GLN A 14 -7.05 -14.84 -5.94
C GLN A 14 -6.58 -13.37 -5.93
N GLY A 15 -6.77 -12.67 -4.80
CA GLY A 15 -6.32 -11.30 -4.59
C GLY A 15 -7.30 -10.22 -5.08
N TYR A 16 -8.42 -10.59 -5.70
CA TYR A 16 -9.45 -9.61 -6.07
C TYR A 16 -10.39 -9.39 -4.90
N LEU A 17 -10.70 -8.14 -4.63
CA LEU A 17 -11.67 -7.78 -3.59
C LEU A 17 -12.93 -7.23 -4.26
N PRO A 18 -13.96 -8.06 -4.50
CA PRO A 18 -15.25 -7.56 -4.96
C PRO A 18 -15.91 -6.78 -3.81
N LEU A 19 -15.84 -5.45 -3.89
CA LEU A 19 -16.47 -4.53 -2.95
C LEU A 19 -17.79 -4.07 -3.54
N ALA A 20 -18.90 -4.57 -2.98
CA ALA A 20 -20.23 -4.11 -3.33
C ALA A 20 -20.96 -3.64 -2.08
N ILE A 21 -21.54 -2.44 -2.15
CA ILE A 21 -22.53 -1.99 -1.18
C ILE A 21 -23.89 -2.36 -1.77
N ASN A 22 -24.54 -3.37 -1.21
CA ASN A 22 -25.91 -3.70 -1.59
C ASN A 22 -26.86 -2.65 -0.97
N LEU A 23 -27.17 -1.58 -1.70
CA LEU A 23 -27.94 -0.43 -1.21
C LEU A 23 -29.47 -0.59 -1.25
N TRP A 24 -29.99 -1.81 -1.42
CA TRP A 24 -31.45 -2.02 -1.54
C TRP A 24 -32.26 -1.90 -0.25
N GLN A 25 -31.67 -1.52 0.89
CA GLN A 25 -32.42 -1.45 2.16
C GLN A 25 -32.47 -0.10 2.88
N ASP A 26 -31.59 0.88 2.63
CA ASP A 26 -31.73 2.16 3.35
C ASP A 26 -30.91 3.33 2.78
N MET A 27 -31.35 3.89 1.67
CA MET A 27 -30.69 5.06 1.08
C MET A 27 -30.88 6.34 1.93
N GLU A 28 -31.95 6.40 2.73
CA GLU A 28 -32.30 7.59 3.52
C GLU A 28 -31.37 7.77 4.73
N ASN A 29 -30.97 6.67 5.37
CA ASN A 29 -30.02 6.71 6.49
C ASN A 29 -28.56 6.91 6.03
N VAL A 30 -28.17 6.38 4.87
CA VAL A 30 -26.81 6.55 4.34
C VAL A 30 -26.56 8.01 3.90
N VAL A 31 -27.51 8.64 3.20
CA VAL A 31 -27.38 10.04 2.79
C VAL A 31 -27.31 10.99 4.01
N LYS A 32 -28.06 10.71 5.08
CA LYS A 32 -28.04 11.53 6.31
C LYS A 32 -26.75 11.39 7.13
N VAL A 33 -26.11 10.21 7.12
CA VAL A 33 -24.87 9.95 7.89
C VAL A 33 -23.61 10.41 7.14
N TYR A 34 -23.61 10.39 5.81
CA TYR A 34 -22.39 10.58 5.03
C TYR A 34 -22.34 11.87 4.19
N ALA A 35 -23.45 12.54 3.86
CA ALA A 35 -23.43 13.67 2.90
C ALA A 35 -22.80 15.01 3.36
N ARG A 36 -21.85 15.03 4.29
CA ARG A 36 -21.11 16.26 4.66
C ARG A 36 -19.60 16.09 4.48
N ALA A 37 -19.17 16.55 3.30
CA ALA A 37 -17.80 16.85 2.89
C ALA A 37 -16.84 15.65 2.77
N TYR A 38 -16.48 15.37 1.51
CA TYR A 38 -15.23 14.75 1.04
C TYR A 38 -14.69 13.57 1.89
N SER A 39 -15.07 12.35 1.49
CA SER A 39 -14.43 11.03 1.70
C SER A 39 -15.42 9.97 2.19
N TYR A 40 -15.54 8.81 1.50
CA TYR A 40 -16.39 7.68 1.93
C TYR A 40 -15.64 6.31 1.87
N PRO A 41 -15.83 5.36 2.83
CA PRO A 41 -15.03 4.11 2.99
C PRO A 41 -15.74 2.85 2.38
N PHE A 42 -15.12 1.66 2.15
CA PHE A 42 -14.69 0.64 3.15
C PHE A 42 -13.76 -0.50 2.61
N PHE A 43 -13.21 -1.29 3.56
CA PHE A 43 -12.08 -2.26 3.55
C PHE A 43 -12.45 -3.74 3.75
N ARG A 44 -11.55 -4.69 3.33
CA ARG A 44 -10.90 -5.77 4.16
C ARG A 44 -9.79 -6.50 3.33
N ASP A 45 -8.58 -6.92 3.78
CA ASP A 45 -8.16 -7.70 4.98
C ASP A 45 -6.74 -7.38 5.56
N ALA A 46 -6.48 -7.88 6.79
CA ALA A 46 -5.26 -7.85 7.62
C ALA A 46 -5.06 -6.65 8.60
N GLY A 47 -6.12 -6.19 9.25
CA GLY A 47 -6.00 -5.51 10.56
C GLY A 47 -5.44 -4.07 10.55
N SER A 48 -5.32 -3.42 9.39
CA SER A 48 -5.01 -2.00 9.30
C SER A 48 -5.90 -1.33 8.25
N GLY A 49 -6.87 -0.54 8.71
CA GLY A 49 -7.68 0.28 7.81
C GLY A 49 -6.92 1.51 7.34
N TRP A 50 -7.24 2.00 6.13
CA TRP A 50 -7.48 3.41 5.73
C TRP A 50 -7.16 3.67 4.25
N THR A 51 -8.15 4.22 3.51
CA THR A 51 -8.09 5.26 2.45
C THR A 51 -9.45 5.40 1.78
N ALA A 52 -9.93 6.63 1.71
CA ALA A 52 -11.11 7.05 0.95
C ALA A 52 -10.68 7.45 -0.46
N TYR A 53 -11.41 6.99 -1.48
CA TYR A 53 -11.20 7.43 -2.86
C TYR A 53 -11.78 8.85 -3.04
N ARG A 54 -11.02 9.76 -3.68
CA ARG A 54 -11.61 10.98 -4.25
C ARG A 54 -12.22 10.61 -5.60
N MET A 55 -13.50 10.26 -5.62
CA MET A 55 -14.27 10.21 -6.86
C MET A 55 -14.92 11.56 -7.10
N ASN A 56 -14.68 12.12 -8.29
CA ASN A 56 -15.35 13.33 -8.74
C ASN A 56 -16.51 12.89 -9.63
N GLY A 57 -17.75 13.00 -9.15
CA GLY A 57 -18.95 12.61 -9.90
C GLY A 57 -19.77 11.48 -9.26
N TYR A 58 -20.50 10.76 -10.11
CA TYR A 58 -21.47 9.72 -9.74
C TYR A 58 -20.79 8.48 -9.13
N ILE A 59 -21.34 7.96 -8.03
CA ILE A 59 -20.83 6.79 -7.29
C ILE A 59 -21.68 5.58 -7.68
N PRO A 60 -21.17 4.66 -8.52
CA PRO A 60 -21.85 3.40 -8.79
C PRO A 60 -22.04 2.52 -7.54
N LEU A 61 -23.07 1.66 -7.55
CA LEU A 61 -23.38 0.72 -6.47
C LEU A 61 -22.35 -0.42 -6.30
N ASN A 62 -21.68 -0.81 -7.40
CA ASN A 62 -20.78 -1.96 -7.43
C ASN A 62 -19.42 -1.60 -8.04
N TYR A 63 -18.34 -2.11 -7.44
CA TYR A 63 -16.97 -1.96 -7.91
C TYR A 63 -16.19 -3.27 -7.84
N VAL A 64 -15.16 -3.37 -8.68
CA VAL A 64 -14.10 -4.37 -8.55
C VAL A 64 -12.78 -3.63 -8.38
N ILE A 65 -12.02 -4.05 -7.37
CA ILE A 65 -10.72 -3.48 -7.04
C ILE A 65 -9.67 -4.60 -7.13
N ASP A 66 -8.55 -4.30 -7.77
CA ASP A 66 -7.42 -5.21 -7.83
C ASP A 66 -6.57 -5.22 -6.54
N THR A 67 -5.57 -6.09 -6.48
CA THR A 67 -4.63 -6.20 -5.35
C THR A 67 -3.80 -4.94 -5.09
N ALA A 68 -3.69 -4.06 -6.09
CA ALA A 68 -2.95 -2.81 -6.00
C ALA A 68 -3.83 -1.63 -5.51
N GLY A 69 -5.12 -1.86 -5.28
CA GLY A 69 -6.07 -0.83 -4.86
C GLY A 69 -6.61 0.02 -6.03
N ILE A 70 -6.51 -0.47 -7.27
CA ILE A 70 -7.02 0.20 -8.46
C ILE A 70 -8.42 -0.30 -8.78
N VAL A 71 -9.35 0.63 -9.07
CA VAL A 71 -10.69 0.30 -9.55
C VAL A 71 -10.59 -0.16 -11.00
N VAL A 72 -10.88 -1.44 -11.24
CA VAL A 72 -10.83 -2.05 -12.58
C VAL A 72 -12.20 -2.15 -13.25
N GLY A 73 -13.27 -1.91 -12.50
CA GLY A 73 -14.63 -1.88 -13.03
C GLY A 73 -15.63 -1.30 -12.05
N SER A 74 -16.70 -0.68 -12.59
CA SER A 74 -17.78 -0.12 -11.79
C SER A 74 -19.10 -0.07 -12.56
N MET A 75 -20.24 -0.31 -11.90
CA MET A 75 -21.56 -0.26 -12.54
C MET A 75 -22.70 0.10 -11.58
N GLU A 76 -23.78 0.55 -12.21
CA GLU A 76 -25.12 0.58 -11.62
C GLU A 76 -25.81 -0.78 -11.70
N GLY A 77 -26.56 -1.09 -10.64
CA GLY A 77 -27.18 -2.42 -10.48
C GLY A 77 -26.14 -3.54 -10.42
N PHE A 78 -26.60 -4.79 -10.48
CA PHE A 78 -25.73 -5.97 -10.43
C PHE A 78 -25.94 -6.86 -11.66
N ASN A 79 -24.87 -7.03 -12.46
CA ASN A 79 -24.82 -8.01 -13.54
C ASN A 79 -23.56 -8.88 -13.41
N GLU A 80 -23.74 -10.13 -13.03
CA GLU A 80 -22.65 -11.06 -12.75
C GLU A 80 -21.70 -11.26 -13.94
N ALA A 81 -22.24 -11.40 -15.16
CA ALA A 81 -21.42 -11.62 -16.35
C ALA A 81 -20.48 -10.44 -16.63
N VAL A 82 -20.98 -9.22 -16.42
CA VAL A 82 -20.17 -8.01 -16.59
C VAL A 82 -19.12 -7.88 -15.49
N VAL A 83 -19.48 -8.16 -14.23
CA VAL A 83 -18.49 -8.16 -13.13
C VAL A 83 -17.40 -9.21 -13.38
N ARG A 84 -17.77 -10.42 -13.83
CA ARG A 84 -16.81 -11.47 -14.22
C ARG A 84 -15.90 -11.00 -15.36
N SER A 85 -16.44 -10.31 -16.37
CA SER A 85 -15.63 -9.77 -17.48
C SER A 85 -14.58 -8.75 -17.05
N TRP A 86 -14.72 -8.10 -15.90
CA TRP A 86 -13.69 -7.22 -15.34
C TRP A 86 -12.63 -7.96 -14.55
N ILE A 87 -12.91 -9.18 -14.08
CA ILE A 87 -11.99 -9.99 -13.28
C ILE A 87 -11.20 -10.93 -14.20
N GLU A 88 -11.88 -11.61 -15.12
CA GLU A 88 -11.32 -12.65 -16.01
C GLU A 88 -10.05 -12.26 -16.80
N PRO A 89 -9.92 -11.04 -17.35
CA PRO A 89 -8.68 -10.62 -18.01
C PRO A 89 -7.48 -10.65 -17.07
N TYR A 90 -7.71 -10.39 -15.79
CA TYR A 90 -6.65 -10.41 -14.79
C TYR A 90 -6.42 -11.82 -14.22
N LEU A 91 -7.37 -12.75 -14.39
CA LEU A 91 -7.18 -14.19 -14.10
C LEU A 91 -6.36 -14.89 -15.18
N THR A 92 -6.53 -14.47 -16.43
CA THR A 92 -5.84 -15.05 -17.61
C THR A 92 -4.52 -14.34 -17.93
N ALA A 93 -4.31 -13.12 -17.41
CA ALA A 93 -2.99 -12.46 -17.38
C ALA A 93 -1.98 -13.15 -16.42
N VAL A 94 -2.39 -14.21 -15.70
CA VAL A 94 -1.49 -15.08 -14.92
C VAL A 94 -0.80 -16.12 -15.81
N SER A 95 -0.35 -15.74 -17.02
CA SER A 95 0.72 -16.42 -17.73
C SER A 95 1.91 -15.46 -17.90
N GLU A 96 2.89 -15.66 -17.03
CA GLU A 96 4.25 -15.06 -17.03
C GLU A 96 4.43 -13.57 -16.64
N GLU A 97 3.69 -13.06 -15.66
CA GLU A 97 4.39 -12.29 -14.62
C GLU A 97 4.32 -13.09 -13.32
N LYS A 98 5.47 -13.69 -12.92
CA LYS A 98 5.71 -14.13 -11.54
C LYS A 98 5.12 -13.08 -10.61
N PRO A 99 4.42 -13.44 -9.51
CA PRO A 99 3.95 -12.44 -8.54
C PRO A 99 5.13 -11.53 -8.27
N THR A 100 5.07 -10.28 -8.73
CA THR A 100 6.22 -9.39 -8.69
C THR A 100 6.40 -9.07 -7.23
N MET A 101 7.15 -9.92 -6.56
CA MET A 101 7.47 -9.86 -5.15
C MET A 101 8.10 -8.47 -5.01
N ARG A 102 7.46 -7.58 -4.25
CA ARG A 102 7.90 -6.17 -4.14
C ARG A 102 8.99 -6.10 -3.07
N PRO A 103 9.88 -5.10 -3.10
CA PRO A 103 10.74 -4.88 -1.95
C PRO A 103 9.87 -4.56 -0.72
N GLU A 104 10.36 -4.90 0.47
CA GLU A 104 9.69 -4.61 1.73
C GLU A 104 10.70 -4.30 2.85
N PHE A 105 10.29 -3.48 3.81
CA PHE A 105 11.02 -3.33 5.07
C PHE A 105 10.66 -4.50 5.98
N THR A 106 11.63 -5.37 6.28
CA THR A 106 11.42 -6.55 7.13
C THR A 106 11.57 -6.21 8.61
N GLN A 107 12.43 -5.26 8.96
CA GLN A 107 12.60 -4.79 10.33
C GLN A 107 13.23 -3.40 10.38
N VAL A 108 12.74 -2.52 11.26
CA VAL A 108 13.38 -1.23 11.54
C VAL A 108 13.42 -1.04 13.05
N ALA A 109 14.59 -1.25 13.65
CA ALA A 109 14.72 -1.34 15.10
C ALA A 109 16.06 -0.77 15.64
N PRO A 110 16.06 -0.18 16.85
CA PRO A 110 14.89 0.11 17.69
C PRO A 110 14.08 1.29 17.16
N ASN A 111 12.76 1.32 17.41
CA ASN A 111 11.89 2.48 17.15
C ASN A 111 11.13 2.82 18.45
N PRO A 112 11.37 3.97 19.09
CA PRO A 112 12.22 5.09 18.64
C PRO A 112 13.72 4.76 18.53
N ALA A 113 14.38 5.33 17.51
CA ALA A 113 15.81 5.27 17.31
C ALA A 113 16.54 6.15 18.33
N ASN A 114 17.68 5.68 18.83
CA ASN A 114 18.57 6.46 19.70
C ASN A 114 19.89 6.80 18.97
N ARG A 115 21.07 6.42 19.49
CA ARG A 115 22.36 6.59 18.81
C ARG A 115 22.45 5.80 17.50
N THR A 116 21.73 4.69 17.37
CA THR A 116 21.73 3.87 16.15
C THR A 116 20.37 3.25 15.89
N GLN A 117 20.11 2.92 14.63
CA GLN A 117 18.98 2.10 14.19
C GLN A 117 19.40 1.21 13.03
N THR A 118 18.99 -0.06 13.08
CA THR A 118 19.17 -1.01 12.01
C THR A 118 17.92 -1.06 11.16
N VAL A 119 18.12 -0.97 9.84
CA VAL A 119 17.08 -1.00 8.82
C VAL A 119 17.31 -2.24 7.96
N SER A 120 16.42 -3.22 8.09
CA SER A 120 16.42 -4.45 7.31
C SER A 120 15.32 -4.42 6.26
N PHE A 121 15.64 -4.86 5.06
CA PHE A 121 14.72 -4.91 3.92
C PHE A 121 14.99 -6.15 3.08
N SER A 122 13.98 -6.66 2.38
CA SER A 122 14.12 -7.76 1.43
C SER A 122 13.98 -7.26 0.00
N LEU A 123 14.79 -7.84 -0.89
CA LEU A 123 14.71 -7.64 -2.32
C LEU A 123 14.29 -8.94 -3.01
N PRO A 124 13.30 -8.89 -3.92
CA PRO A 124 12.77 -10.06 -4.60
C PRO A 124 13.72 -10.64 -5.66
N GLU A 125 14.56 -9.77 -6.23
CA GLU A 125 15.51 -10.06 -7.28
C GLU A 125 16.66 -9.05 -7.20
N THR A 126 17.72 -9.29 -7.96
CA THR A 126 18.86 -8.37 -8.02
C THR A 126 18.44 -7.04 -8.64
N ARG A 127 18.63 -5.93 -7.93
CA ARG A 127 18.24 -4.59 -8.38
C ARG A 127 19.25 -3.52 -7.95
N THR A 128 19.29 -2.44 -8.73
CA THR A 128 19.97 -1.21 -8.32
C THR A 128 19.05 -0.46 -7.35
N VAL A 129 19.51 -0.29 -6.11
CA VAL A 129 18.70 0.29 -5.04
C VAL A 129 19.36 1.49 -4.39
N THR A 130 18.54 2.40 -3.87
CA THR A 130 18.95 3.42 -2.92
C THR A 130 18.11 3.34 -1.65
N LEU A 131 18.76 3.32 -0.49
CA LEU A 131 18.12 3.50 0.81
C LEU A 131 18.54 4.86 1.35
N LYS A 132 17.58 5.79 1.46
CA LYS A 132 17.83 7.17 1.91
C LYS A 132 17.02 7.49 3.15
N VAL A 133 17.54 8.44 3.94
CA VAL A 133 16.87 8.96 5.14
C VAL A 133 16.47 10.41 4.89
N PHE A 134 15.23 10.75 5.20
CA PHE A 134 14.66 12.10 5.05
C PHE A 134 14.11 12.63 6.37
N SER A 135 14.18 13.95 6.57
CA SER A 135 13.49 14.63 7.66
C SER A 135 11.99 14.74 7.38
N ALA A 136 11.19 15.12 8.38
CA ALA A 136 9.77 15.42 8.21
C ALA A 136 9.46 16.55 7.20
N SER A 137 10.42 17.42 6.91
CA SER A 137 10.29 18.45 5.87
C SER A 137 10.67 17.95 4.46
N GLY A 138 11.02 16.67 4.31
CA GLY A 138 11.49 16.10 3.04
C GLY A 138 12.95 16.40 2.71
N LYS A 139 13.72 16.98 3.64
CA LYS A 139 15.16 17.20 3.43
C LYS A 139 15.91 15.88 3.51
N LEU A 140 16.78 15.61 2.52
CA LEU A 140 17.71 14.48 2.59
C LEU A 140 18.64 14.64 3.80
N VAL A 141 18.67 13.62 4.64
CA VAL A 141 19.52 13.52 5.83
C VAL A 141 20.77 12.69 5.53
N GLY A 142 20.65 11.67 4.69
CA GLY A 142 21.78 10.90 4.17
C GLY A 142 21.35 9.67 3.38
N THR A 143 22.30 9.06 2.70
CA THR A 143 22.14 7.81 1.93
C THR A 143 22.84 6.67 2.66
N LEU A 144 22.11 5.60 2.98
CA LEU A 144 22.64 4.43 3.71
C LEU A 144 23.12 3.33 2.76
N VAL A 145 22.45 3.18 1.62
CA VAL A 145 22.77 2.19 0.59
C VAL A 145 22.58 2.84 -0.76
N GLU A 146 23.52 2.63 -1.68
CA GLU A 146 23.43 3.00 -3.07
C GLU A 146 24.23 2.00 -3.90
N GLY A 147 23.56 1.25 -4.78
CA GLY A 147 24.22 0.29 -5.65
C GLY A 147 23.37 -0.91 -6.02
N ASN A 148 23.99 -1.86 -6.73
CA ASN A 148 23.34 -3.09 -7.15
C ASN A 148 23.41 -4.15 -6.04
N LEU A 149 22.26 -4.55 -5.51
CA LEU A 149 22.15 -5.58 -4.48
C LEU A 149 21.50 -6.85 -5.03
N PRO A 150 21.97 -8.05 -4.64
CA PRO A 150 21.35 -9.31 -5.05
C PRO A 150 19.98 -9.50 -4.40
N ALA A 151 19.19 -10.42 -4.93
CA ALA A 151 17.98 -10.91 -4.26
C ALA A 151 18.29 -11.39 -2.83
N GLY A 152 17.39 -11.14 -1.88
CA GLY A 152 17.53 -11.57 -0.49
C GLY A 152 17.36 -10.45 0.53
N VAL A 153 17.70 -10.74 1.79
CA VAL A 153 17.58 -9.81 2.91
C VAL A 153 18.88 -9.01 3.08
N HIS A 154 18.72 -7.70 3.22
CA HIS A 154 19.81 -6.74 3.42
C HIS A 154 19.57 -5.93 4.69
N SER A 155 20.64 -5.37 5.25
CA SER A 155 20.54 -4.47 6.39
C SER A 155 21.54 -3.32 6.29
N ALA A 156 21.13 -2.17 6.78
CA ALA A 156 21.97 -0.99 6.91
C ALA A 156 21.79 -0.36 8.29
N VAL A 157 22.85 0.27 8.80
CA VAL A 157 22.84 0.93 10.12
C VAL A 157 22.86 2.44 9.91
N TRP A 158 21.90 3.14 10.49
CA TRP A 158 21.91 4.58 10.59
C TRP A 158 22.35 5.02 11.98
N HIS A 159 23.34 5.90 12.05
CA HIS A 159 23.88 6.44 13.31
C HIS A 159 23.12 7.66 13.84
N THR A 160 21.91 7.93 13.33
CA THR A 160 21.13 9.15 13.60
C THR A 160 21.93 10.44 13.38
N THR A 161 22.84 10.42 12.41
CA THR A 161 23.63 11.57 11.98
C THR A 161 23.24 11.99 10.56
N ASP A 162 23.46 13.27 10.25
CA ASP A 162 23.41 13.78 8.88
C ASP A 162 24.68 13.42 8.08
N GLU A 163 24.75 13.82 6.81
CA GLU A 163 25.91 13.61 5.92
C GLU A 163 27.20 14.28 6.42
N HIS A 164 27.12 15.22 7.37
CA HIS A 164 28.27 15.86 8.00
C HIS A 164 28.61 15.23 9.36
N HIS A 165 28.10 14.02 9.62
CA HIS A 165 28.25 13.30 10.88
C HIS A 165 27.71 14.04 12.12
N ARG A 166 26.82 15.02 11.93
CA ARG A 166 26.22 15.76 13.04
C ARG A 166 24.96 15.04 13.52
N PRO A 167 24.76 14.91 14.84
CA PRO A 167 23.55 14.29 15.37
C PRO A 167 22.29 15.03 14.91
N VAL A 168 21.34 14.32 14.29
CA VAL A 168 20.05 14.91 13.83
C VAL A 168 19.12 15.23 15.02
N PRO A 169 18.26 16.27 14.99
CA PRO A 169 17.35 16.58 16.11
C PRO A 169 16.36 15.45 16.44
N ASN A 170 15.81 15.45 17.66
CA ASN A 170 14.66 14.62 17.99
C ASN A 170 13.49 14.95 17.05
N GLY A 171 12.77 13.93 16.57
CA GLY A 171 11.67 14.15 15.63
C GLY A 171 11.37 12.96 14.73
N LEU A 172 10.54 13.20 13.72
CA LEU A 172 10.15 12.21 12.72
C LEU A 172 11.09 12.21 11.52
N TYR A 173 11.41 11.00 11.07
CA TYR A 173 12.26 10.72 9.93
C TYR A 173 11.63 9.61 9.08
N PHE A 174 12.07 9.53 7.83
CA PHE A 174 11.54 8.57 6.86
C PHE A 174 12.69 7.88 6.16
N TYR A 175 12.67 6.55 6.15
CA TYR A 175 13.43 5.78 5.18
C TYR A 175 12.67 5.71 3.88
N GLU A 176 13.39 5.84 2.77
CA GLU A 176 12.89 5.59 1.43
C GLU A 176 13.78 4.55 0.77
N LEU A 177 13.20 3.40 0.41
CA LEU A 177 13.85 2.39 -0.41
C LEU A 177 13.29 2.52 -1.83
N ASN A 178 14.17 2.82 -2.77
CA ASN A 178 13.88 2.89 -4.20
C ASN A 178 14.71 1.84 -4.92
N ASP A 179 14.08 0.96 -5.68
CA ASP A 179 14.74 -0.11 -6.46
C ASP A 179 14.65 0.09 -7.98
N GLY A 180 14.29 1.31 -8.41
CA GLY A 180 14.05 1.68 -9.81
C GLY A 180 12.63 1.39 -10.31
N ARG A 181 11.92 0.44 -9.70
CA ARG A 181 10.52 0.09 -10.06
C ARG A 181 9.53 0.52 -8.98
N TYR A 182 9.92 0.40 -7.72
CA TYR A 182 9.11 0.72 -6.56
C TYR A 182 9.83 1.71 -5.65
N ILE A 183 9.02 2.57 -5.03
CA ILE A 183 9.46 3.45 -3.94
C ILE A 183 8.58 3.13 -2.73
N ILE A 184 9.18 2.56 -1.69
CA ILE A 184 8.50 2.28 -0.42
C ILE A 184 9.10 3.14 0.69
N ARG A 185 8.29 3.51 1.67
CA ARG A 185 8.72 4.38 2.77
C ARG A 185 8.41 3.77 4.13
N TYR A 186 9.28 4.02 5.10
CA TYR A 186 9.08 3.66 6.49
C TYR A 186 9.27 4.86 7.41
N LYS A 187 8.31 5.12 8.30
CA LYS A 187 8.37 6.22 9.26
C LYS A 187 9.04 5.78 10.56
N THR A 188 9.99 6.56 11.05
CA THR A 188 10.63 6.32 12.35
C THR A 188 10.73 7.60 13.18
N ALA A 189 10.84 7.46 14.49
CA ALA A 189 11.10 8.57 15.41
C ALA A 189 12.53 8.46 15.95
N VAL A 190 13.24 9.59 16.08
CA VAL A 190 14.51 9.69 16.80
C VAL A 190 14.26 10.38 18.13
N LEU A 191 14.70 9.75 19.23
CA LEU A 191 14.67 10.30 20.58
C LEU A 191 16.03 10.09 21.26
N ARG A 192 16.53 11.14 21.91
CA ARG A 192 17.80 11.17 22.64
C ARG A 192 17.60 11.61 24.08
#